data_AF-A0A7C7DRB8-F1
#
_entry.id   AF-A0A7C7DRB8-F1
#
_cell.length_a   1.000
_cell.length_b   1.000
_cell.length_c   1.000
_cell.angle_alpha   90.00
_cell.angle_beta   90.00
_cell.angle_gamma   90.00
#
_symmetry.space_group_name_H-M   'P 1'
#
loop_
_entity.id
_entity.type
_entity.pdbx_description
1 polymer ?
#
loop_
_entity_poly.entity_id
_entity_poly.type
_entity_poly.pdbx_seq_one_letter_code
_entity_poly.pdbx_strand_id
1 'polypeptide(L)'
;MNVNLAEFKLLGIDVKVHWSFVLILAFGAFLYGSGPAGWLIGGVYGVLTMLLLFASVTLHEYGHALTARRFGIGTRSILLLPIGGVANLERIPEKPGQEIAIVAAGPLVNVIIALLLAPLVFVLNGGNGAGIFAVDAVNANIQNPGLVNLLVFLISTNLFLAVFNLLPAFPLDGGRLLRALLAYVQPYPQATQMAVAVGRLLAVLIAVFGIFTGAIGLLLIAFFVYVGGSAELEAVSSRAVLRRFRASDALTHNAATLYTSERLERATQLIMNSYQTDYPVRDLAGRFVGVLTRPRLIDGLRQFGPEARIVDVMVPAANIPRCTPDSDLASVWEKMSSTGSRVVAVATQDQVLGIITSDDISEVFQVMGAALEAGRQPPTPPANRSETQEMQGYA
;
A
#
# COMPACT_ATOMS: atom_id res chain seq x y z
N MET A 1 -9.34 5.70 -15.74
CA MET A 1 -8.83 4.79 -16.80
C MET A 1 -8.26 3.57 -16.10
N ASN A 2 -8.79 2.38 -16.37
CA ASN A 2 -8.25 1.14 -15.80
C ASN A 2 -6.91 0.84 -16.49
N VAL A 3 -5.83 0.96 -15.72
CA VAL A 3 -4.43 0.75 -16.17
C VAL A 3 -4.05 -0.74 -16.16
N ASN A 4 -5.01 -1.61 -15.85
CA ASN A 4 -4.80 -3.05 -15.71
C ASN A 4 -5.12 -3.78 -17.02
N LEU A 5 -4.22 -4.68 -17.42
CA LEU A 5 -4.35 -5.55 -18.57
C LEU A 5 -5.37 -6.67 -18.34
N ALA A 6 -5.36 -7.24 -17.14
CA ALA A 6 -6.23 -8.32 -16.74
C ALA A 6 -6.55 -8.23 -15.25
N GLU A 7 -7.77 -8.61 -14.88
CA GLU A 7 -8.19 -8.77 -13.49
C GLU A 7 -8.95 -10.09 -13.38
N PHE A 8 -8.56 -10.94 -12.42
CA PHE A 8 -9.24 -12.20 -12.15
C PHE A 8 -9.20 -12.52 -10.67
N LYS A 9 -10.16 -13.31 -10.19
CA LYS A 9 -10.27 -13.69 -8.78
C LYS A 9 -9.76 -15.10 -8.58
N LEU A 10 -8.79 -15.28 -7.68
CA LEU A 10 -8.23 -16.58 -7.34
C LEU A 10 -8.14 -16.73 -5.82
N LEU A 11 -8.64 -17.85 -5.28
CA LEU A 11 -8.73 -18.12 -3.84
C LEU A 11 -9.45 -17.03 -3.00
N GLY A 12 -10.28 -16.22 -3.66
CA GLY A 12 -11.00 -15.10 -3.04
C GLY A 12 -10.26 -13.76 -3.07
N ILE A 13 -9.09 -13.69 -3.69
CA ILE A 13 -8.25 -12.49 -3.82
C ILE A 13 -8.28 -12.01 -5.27
N ASP A 14 -8.41 -10.69 -5.47
CA ASP A 14 -8.39 -10.09 -6.79
C ASP A 14 -6.93 -9.93 -7.27
N VAL A 15 -6.55 -10.65 -8.31
CA VAL A 15 -5.24 -10.55 -8.96
C VAL A 15 -5.34 -9.60 -10.13
N LYS A 16 -4.54 -8.54 -10.11
CA LYS A 16 -4.52 -7.49 -11.13
C LYS A 16 -3.17 -7.51 -11.83
N VAL A 17 -3.17 -7.56 -13.15
CA VAL A 17 -1.96 -7.53 -13.98
C VAL A 17 -1.87 -6.17 -14.64
N HIS A 18 -0.78 -5.44 -14.40
CA HIS A 18 -0.57 -4.13 -15.02
C HIS A 18 -0.15 -4.27 -16.49
N TRP A 19 -0.50 -3.31 -17.37
CA TRP A 19 -0.18 -3.39 -18.82
C TRP A 19 1.30 -3.54 -19.12
N SER A 20 2.17 -2.98 -18.27
CA SER A 20 3.62 -3.08 -18.42
C SER A 20 4.15 -4.52 -18.31
N PHE A 21 3.33 -5.47 -17.88
CA PHE A 21 3.63 -6.90 -17.95
C PHE A 21 3.96 -7.36 -19.37
N VAL A 22 3.26 -6.82 -20.38
CA VAL A 22 3.50 -7.14 -21.80
C VAL A 22 4.94 -6.80 -22.22
N LEU A 23 5.53 -5.75 -21.63
CA LEU A 23 6.90 -5.36 -21.94
C LEU A 23 7.92 -6.41 -21.49
N ILE A 24 7.70 -7.07 -20.34
CA ILE A 24 8.60 -8.16 -19.92
C ILE A 24 8.44 -9.39 -20.80
N LEU A 25 7.20 -9.73 -21.18
CA LEU A 25 6.99 -10.85 -22.12
C LEU A 25 7.68 -10.57 -23.46
N ALA A 26 7.55 -9.36 -23.98
CA ALA A 26 8.25 -8.93 -25.20
C ALA A 26 9.78 -8.95 -25.02
N PHE A 27 10.28 -8.51 -23.87
CA PHE A 27 11.71 -8.55 -23.55
C PHE A 27 12.24 -9.99 -23.47
N GLY A 28 11.52 -10.90 -22.83
CA GLY A 28 11.85 -12.32 -22.80
C GLY A 28 11.84 -12.94 -24.20
N ALA A 29 10.81 -12.64 -25.00
CA ALA A 29 10.76 -13.08 -26.40
C ALA A 29 11.95 -12.58 -27.21
N PHE A 30 12.32 -11.31 -27.04
CA PHE A 30 13.46 -10.70 -27.72
C PHE A 30 14.80 -11.31 -27.28
N LEU A 31 15.02 -11.46 -25.98
CA LEU A 31 16.28 -11.95 -25.42
C LEU A 31 16.56 -13.40 -25.85
N TYR A 32 15.56 -14.28 -25.73
CA TYR A 32 15.70 -15.69 -26.12
C TYR A 32 15.56 -15.90 -27.64
N GLY A 33 14.77 -15.07 -28.32
CA GLY A 33 14.64 -15.10 -29.79
C GLY A 33 15.90 -14.65 -30.53
N SER A 34 16.68 -13.75 -29.92
CA SER A 34 18.02 -13.36 -30.41
C SER A 34 19.10 -14.40 -30.09
N GLY A 35 18.75 -15.46 -29.36
CA GLY A 35 19.66 -16.54 -28.97
C GLY A 35 19.78 -17.66 -30.01
N PRO A 36 20.51 -18.74 -29.68
CA PRO A 36 20.84 -19.82 -30.62
C PRO A 36 19.63 -20.58 -31.19
N ALA A 37 18.48 -20.56 -30.50
CA ALA A 37 17.25 -21.20 -30.96
C ALA A 37 16.44 -20.38 -31.99
N GLY A 38 16.87 -19.14 -32.28
CA GLY A 38 16.24 -18.25 -33.25
C GLY A 38 14.90 -17.65 -32.78
N TRP A 39 14.38 -16.72 -33.59
CA TRP A 39 13.28 -15.82 -33.21
C TRP A 39 11.98 -16.52 -32.81
N LEU A 40 11.59 -17.58 -33.52
CA LEU A 40 10.32 -18.28 -33.29
C LEU A 40 10.39 -19.17 -32.05
N ILE A 41 11.28 -20.18 -32.06
CA ILE A 41 11.37 -21.17 -30.98
C ILE A 41 11.92 -20.52 -29.71
N GLY A 42 13.01 -19.76 -29.82
CA GLY A 42 13.59 -19.01 -28.71
C GLY A 42 12.61 -17.97 -28.16
N GLY A 43 11.89 -17.26 -29.04
CA GLY A 43 10.89 -16.28 -28.62
C GLY A 43 9.76 -16.89 -27.78
N VAL A 44 9.15 -17.98 -28.27
CA VAL A 44 8.10 -18.70 -27.52
C VAL A 44 8.63 -19.24 -26.20
N TYR A 45 9.83 -19.81 -26.21
CA TYR A 45 10.50 -20.30 -25.00
C TYR A 45 10.77 -19.19 -23.98
N GLY A 46 11.19 -18.01 -24.44
CA GLY A 46 11.42 -16.85 -23.59
C GLY A 46 10.13 -16.34 -22.94
N VAL A 47 9.02 -16.28 -23.70
CA VAL A 47 7.69 -15.95 -23.16
C VAL A 47 7.28 -16.95 -22.09
N LEU A 48 7.40 -18.25 -22.37
CA LEU A 48 7.09 -19.31 -21.41
C LEU A 48 7.93 -19.19 -20.14
N THR A 49 9.23 -18.93 -20.28
CA THR A 49 10.16 -18.73 -19.16
C THR A 49 9.73 -17.57 -18.28
N MET A 50 9.38 -16.42 -18.89
CA MET A 50 8.90 -15.25 -18.14
C MET A 50 7.57 -15.50 -17.44
N LEU A 51 6.64 -16.21 -18.09
CA LEU A 51 5.36 -16.59 -17.47
C LEU A 51 5.56 -17.49 -16.24
N LEU A 52 6.48 -18.45 -16.30
CA LEU A 52 6.77 -19.34 -15.17
C LEU A 52 7.51 -18.62 -14.04
N LEU A 53 8.40 -17.69 -14.37
CA LEU A 53 9.02 -16.81 -13.38
C LEU A 53 7.95 -15.98 -12.66
N PHE A 54 7.03 -15.39 -13.40
CA PHE A 54 5.92 -14.63 -12.82
C PHE A 54 4.93 -15.49 -12.03
N ALA A 55 4.69 -16.72 -12.45
CA ALA A 55 3.94 -17.68 -11.65
C ALA A 55 4.63 -17.91 -10.29
N SER A 56 5.97 -18.00 -10.27
CA SER A 56 6.75 -18.13 -9.04
C SER A 56 6.59 -16.90 -8.13
N VAL A 57 6.72 -15.69 -8.67
CA VAL A 57 6.48 -14.43 -7.93
C VAL A 57 5.03 -14.34 -7.44
N THR A 58 4.06 -14.79 -8.24
CA THR A 58 2.66 -14.81 -7.83
C THR A 58 2.45 -15.77 -6.65
N LEU A 59 3.01 -16.98 -6.72
CA LEU A 59 2.95 -17.97 -5.65
C LEU A 59 3.62 -17.45 -4.36
N HIS A 60 4.73 -16.73 -4.48
CA HIS A 60 5.38 -16.02 -3.38
C HIS A 60 4.41 -15.05 -2.67
N GLU A 61 3.75 -14.17 -3.43
CA GLU A 61 2.73 -13.25 -2.87
C GLU A 61 1.56 -13.99 -2.22
N TYR A 62 1.12 -15.11 -2.81
CA TYR A 62 0.12 -15.98 -2.21
C TYR A 62 0.60 -16.58 -0.88
N GLY A 63 1.89 -16.87 -0.73
CA GLY A 63 2.48 -17.30 0.54
C GLY A 63 2.20 -16.30 1.66
N HIS A 64 2.45 -15.01 1.42
CA HIS A 64 2.12 -13.94 2.36
C HIS A 64 0.62 -13.84 2.60
N ALA A 65 -0.17 -13.77 1.53
CA ALA A 65 -1.62 -13.52 1.61
C ALA A 65 -2.38 -14.65 2.34
N LEU A 66 -2.05 -15.91 2.04
CA LEU A 66 -2.68 -17.07 2.68
C LEU A 66 -2.28 -17.19 4.14
N THR A 67 -1.05 -16.83 4.49
CA THR A 67 -0.59 -16.81 5.90
C THR A 67 -1.26 -15.67 6.67
N ALA A 68 -1.40 -14.49 6.07
CA ALA A 68 -2.13 -13.37 6.66
C ALA A 68 -3.60 -13.73 6.94
N ARG A 69 -4.24 -14.46 6.01
CA ARG A 69 -5.62 -14.94 6.16
C ARG A 69 -5.79 -15.85 7.38
N ARG A 70 -4.78 -16.64 7.76
CA ARG A 70 -4.81 -17.47 8.98
C ARG A 70 -4.85 -16.65 10.26
N PHE A 71 -4.34 -15.42 10.23
CA PHE A 71 -4.40 -14.47 11.34
C PHE A 71 -5.62 -13.54 11.26
N GLY A 72 -6.59 -13.84 10.39
CA GLY A 72 -7.79 -13.03 10.21
C GLY A 72 -7.52 -11.67 9.56
N ILE A 73 -6.45 -11.57 8.77
CA ILE A 73 -6.13 -10.37 7.99
C ILE A 73 -6.47 -10.69 6.52
N GLY A 74 -7.48 -10.02 5.96
CA GLY A 74 -7.83 -10.18 4.56
C GLY A 74 -6.81 -9.54 3.62
N THR A 75 -6.80 -10.01 2.38
CA THR A 75 -6.00 -9.44 1.29
C THR A 75 -6.96 -8.93 0.22
N ARG A 76 -6.93 -7.62 -0.05
CA ARG A 76 -7.84 -6.97 -1.00
C ARG A 76 -7.51 -7.33 -2.43
N SER A 77 -6.23 -7.23 -2.78
CA SER A 77 -5.77 -7.49 -4.13
C SER A 77 -4.28 -7.78 -4.16
N ILE A 78 -3.83 -8.55 -5.16
CA ILE A 78 -2.42 -8.71 -5.51
C ILE A 78 -2.22 -8.02 -6.86
N LEU A 79 -1.43 -6.95 -6.88
CA LEU A 79 -1.07 -6.23 -8.10
C LEU A 79 0.28 -6.75 -8.61
N LEU A 80 0.31 -7.27 -9.83
CA LEU A 80 1.52 -7.74 -10.48
C LEU A 80 2.11 -6.64 -11.36
N LEU A 81 3.32 -6.21 -11.00
CA LEU A 81 4.13 -5.22 -11.69
C LEU A 81 5.38 -5.86 -12.31
N PRO A 82 6.04 -5.18 -13.27
CA PRO A 82 7.29 -5.67 -13.86
C PRO A 82 8.40 -5.94 -12.84
N ILE A 83 8.43 -5.14 -11.78
CA ILE A 83 9.42 -5.18 -10.72
C ILE A 83 9.09 -6.19 -9.60
N GLY A 84 7.92 -6.83 -9.63
CA GLY A 84 7.47 -7.76 -8.59
C GLY A 84 5.96 -7.75 -8.37
N GLY A 85 5.50 -8.50 -7.35
CA GLY A 85 4.13 -8.45 -6.86
C GLY A 85 3.99 -7.45 -5.71
N VAL A 86 2.80 -6.88 -5.56
CA VAL A 86 2.43 -6.09 -4.38
C VAL A 86 1.10 -6.60 -3.84
N ALA A 87 1.14 -7.32 -2.71
CA ALA A 87 -0.05 -7.71 -1.97
C ALA A 87 -0.57 -6.55 -1.12
N ASN A 88 -1.83 -6.16 -1.34
CA ASN A 88 -2.50 -5.13 -0.55
C ASN A 88 -3.32 -5.79 0.58
N LEU A 89 -2.76 -5.80 1.79
CA LEU A 89 -3.42 -6.32 2.99
C LEU A 89 -4.42 -5.30 3.55
N GLU A 90 -5.53 -5.79 4.13
CA GLU A 90 -6.56 -4.93 4.73
C GLU A 90 -6.07 -4.14 5.93
N ARG A 91 -5.12 -4.69 6.69
CA ARG A 91 -4.48 -4.04 7.84
C ARG A 91 -3.07 -4.57 8.05
N ILE A 92 -2.23 -3.76 8.68
CA ILE A 92 -0.90 -4.17 9.12
C ILE A 92 -1.04 -5.03 10.39
N PRO A 93 -0.32 -6.17 10.51
CA PRO A 93 -0.32 -6.99 11.72
C PRO A 93 0.21 -6.21 12.93
N GLU A 94 -0.50 -6.27 14.06
CA GLU A 94 -0.09 -5.56 15.29
C GLU A 94 0.95 -6.32 16.12
N LYS A 95 0.96 -7.65 15.99
CA LYS A 95 1.86 -8.52 16.75
C LYS A 95 3.10 -8.86 15.92
N PRO A 96 4.32 -8.63 16.45
CA PRO A 96 5.56 -8.94 15.75
C PRO A 96 5.64 -10.39 15.24
N GLY A 97 5.18 -11.36 16.03
CA GLY A 97 5.20 -12.77 15.62
C GLY A 97 4.29 -13.11 14.44
N GLN A 98 3.15 -12.40 14.30
CA GLN A 98 2.27 -12.56 13.13
C GLN A 98 2.96 -12.00 11.88
N GLU A 99 3.63 -10.86 12.02
CA GLU A 99 4.36 -10.24 10.93
C GLU A 99 5.51 -11.14 10.44
N ILE A 100 6.32 -11.68 11.36
CA ILE A 100 7.40 -12.62 11.01
C ILE A 100 6.86 -13.81 10.22
N ALA A 101 5.78 -14.44 10.70
CA ALA A 101 5.20 -15.59 10.04
C ALA A 101 4.70 -15.25 8.62
N ILE A 102 4.02 -14.10 8.45
CA ILE A 102 3.53 -13.64 7.16
C ILE A 102 4.70 -13.37 6.20
N VAL A 103 5.70 -12.61 6.65
CA VAL A 103 6.84 -12.18 5.84
C VAL A 103 7.75 -13.36 5.48
N ALA A 104 7.93 -14.34 6.37
CA ALA A 104 8.71 -15.53 6.06
C ALA A 104 8.00 -16.48 5.07
N ALA A 105 6.67 -16.42 4.96
CA ALA A 105 5.90 -17.35 4.13
C ALA A 105 6.19 -17.22 2.63
N GLY A 106 6.40 -16.01 2.10
CA GLY A 106 6.73 -15.81 0.70
C GLY A 106 8.06 -16.45 0.30
N PRO A 107 9.20 -16.09 0.95
CA PRO A 107 10.49 -16.74 0.71
C PRO A 107 10.43 -18.27 0.90
N LEU A 108 9.66 -18.75 1.88
CA LEU A 108 9.47 -20.19 2.10
C LEU A 108 8.77 -20.87 0.91
N VAL A 109 7.79 -20.24 0.28
CA VAL A 109 7.14 -20.77 -0.94
C VAL A 109 8.18 -20.96 -2.05
N ASN A 110 9.07 -19.99 -2.27
CA ASN A 110 10.11 -20.11 -3.29
C ASN A 110 11.09 -21.26 -2.98
N VAL A 111 11.48 -21.42 -1.71
CA VAL A 111 12.31 -22.56 -1.29
C VAL A 111 11.60 -23.89 -1.52
N ILE A 112 10.30 -23.98 -1.21
CA ILE A 112 9.49 -25.19 -1.46
C ILE A 112 9.43 -25.49 -2.96
N ILE A 113 9.21 -24.49 -3.81
CA ILE A 113 9.20 -24.66 -5.27
C ILE A 113 10.54 -25.24 -5.74
N ALA A 114 11.67 -24.67 -5.30
CA ALA A 114 13.00 -25.16 -5.64
C ALA A 114 13.23 -26.62 -5.17
N LEU A 115 12.82 -26.96 -3.95
CA LEU A 115 12.93 -28.31 -3.40
C LEU A 115 12.05 -29.33 -4.13
N LEU A 116 10.88 -28.93 -4.63
CA LEU A 116 10.00 -29.80 -5.40
C LEU A 116 10.51 -30.05 -6.83
N LEU A 117 11.20 -29.08 -7.43
CA LEU A 117 11.73 -29.21 -8.79
C LEU A 117 13.08 -29.95 -8.83
N ALA A 118 13.88 -29.90 -7.77
CA ALA A 118 15.20 -30.52 -7.75
C ALA A 118 15.21 -32.05 -8.01
N PRO A 119 14.30 -32.87 -7.43
CA PRO A 119 14.22 -34.30 -7.74
C PRO A 119 13.86 -34.57 -9.21
N LEU A 120 12.98 -33.75 -9.79
CA LEU A 120 12.60 -33.87 -11.20
C LEU A 120 13.80 -33.63 -12.11
N VAL A 121 14.59 -32.59 -11.82
CA VAL A 121 15.84 -32.31 -12.57
C VAL A 121 16.83 -33.47 -12.42
N PHE A 122 17.00 -34.01 -11.21
CA PHE A 122 17.91 -35.13 -10.97
C PHE A 122 17.56 -36.35 -11.82
N VAL A 123 16.29 -36.71 -11.90
CA VAL A 123 15.82 -37.85 -12.73
C VAL A 123 16.01 -37.56 -14.22
N LEU A 124 15.63 -36.36 -14.68
CA LEU A 124 15.73 -35.98 -16.09
C LEU A 124 17.18 -35.83 -16.58
N ASN A 125 18.11 -35.54 -15.67
CA ASN A 125 19.53 -35.46 -15.95
C ASN A 125 20.26 -36.82 -15.79
N GLY A 126 19.52 -37.92 -15.83
CA GLY A 126 20.08 -39.28 -15.78
C GLY A 126 20.71 -39.65 -14.44
N GLY A 127 20.25 -39.06 -13.33
CA GLY A 127 20.81 -39.28 -12.01
C GLY A 127 22.09 -38.48 -11.72
N ASN A 128 22.46 -37.54 -12.59
CA ASN A 128 23.55 -36.61 -12.34
C ASN A 128 23.02 -35.37 -11.60
N GLY A 129 23.42 -35.24 -10.33
CA GLY A 129 23.14 -34.05 -9.53
C GLY A 129 23.99 -32.82 -9.87
N ALA A 130 24.96 -32.97 -10.78
CA ALA A 130 25.84 -31.88 -11.19
C ALA A 130 25.04 -30.76 -11.88
N GLY A 131 25.20 -29.53 -11.39
CA GLY A 131 24.60 -28.34 -12.01
C GLY A 131 23.19 -27.97 -11.55
N ILE A 132 22.56 -28.70 -10.62
CA ILE A 132 21.20 -28.36 -10.11
C ILE A 132 21.16 -26.95 -9.48
N PHE A 133 22.25 -26.52 -8.84
CA PHE A 133 22.41 -25.20 -8.24
C PHE A 133 23.46 -24.35 -8.97
N ALA A 134 23.59 -24.52 -10.28
CA ALA A 134 24.55 -23.74 -11.07
C ALA A 134 24.22 -22.24 -10.99
N VAL A 135 25.25 -21.44 -10.72
CA VAL A 135 25.16 -19.96 -10.69
C VAL A 135 24.92 -19.40 -12.09
N ASP A 136 25.42 -20.08 -13.13
CA ASP A 136 25.27 -19.69 -14.54
C ASP A 136 23.96 -20.17 -15.18
N ALA A 137 23.00 -20.63 -14.38
CA ALA A 137 21.72 -21.18 -14.86
C ALA A 137 20.96 -20.23 -15.82
N VAL A 138 21.06 -18.92 -15.60
CA VAL A 138 20.45 -17.91 -16.47
C VAL A 138 21.05 -17.94 -17.88
N ASN A 139 22.38 -17.91 -17.97
CA ASN A 139 23.09 -17.94 -19.24
C ASN A 139 22.89 -19.29 -19.94
N ALA A 140 22.97 -20.39 -19.19
CA ALA A 140 22.74 -21.73 -19.73
C ALA A 140 21.33 -21.89 -20.32
N ASN A 141 20.31 -21.32 -19.66
CA ASN A 141 18.92 -21.37 -20.14
C ASN A 141 18.70 -20.56 -21.43
N ILE A 142 19.39 -19.42 -21.57
CA ILE A 142 19.32 -18.59 -22.79
C ILE A 142 20.06 -19.26 -23.95
N GLN A 143 21.26 -19.79 -23.69
CA GLN A 143 22.12 -20.36 -24.74
C GLN A 143 21.64 -21.74 -25.21
N ASN A 144 21.14 -22.57 -24.30
CA ASN A 144 20.68 -23.92 -24.60
C ASN A 144 19.24 -24.11 -24.08
N PRO A 145 18.23 -23.52 -24.74
CA PRO A 145 16.85 -23.64 -24.28
C PRO A 145 16.39 -25.09 -24.33
N GLY A 146 15.86 -25.58 -23.22
CA GLY A 146 15.47 -26.96 -23.04
C GLY A 146 14.87 -27.20 -21.67
N LEU A 147 14.07 -28.25 -21.53
CA LEU A 147 13.29 -28.48 -20.30
C LEU A 147 14.17 -28.58 -19.05
N VAL A 148 15.32 -29.24 -19.11
CA VAL A 148 16.24 -29.34 -17.96
C VAL A 148 16.79 -27.97 -17.56
N ASN A 149 17.26 -27.17 -18.52
CA ASN A 149 17.79 -25.84 -18.24
C ASN A 149 16.72 -24.87 -17.77
N LEU A 150 15.47 -24.99 -18.25
CA LEU A 150 14.33 -24.25 -17.72
C LEU A 150 14.10 -24.54 -16.24
N LEU A 151 14.09 -25.83 -15.87
CA LEU A 151 13.87 -26.24 -14.49
C LEU A 151 15.01 -25.80 -13.58
N VAL A 152 16.27 -25.94 -14.01
CA VAL A 152 17.44 -25.44 -13.28
C VAL A 152 17.36 -23.91 -13.13
N PHE A 153 16.99 -23.19 -14.18
CA PHE A 153 16.75 -21.75 -14.12
C PHE A 153 15.68 -21.38 -13.09
N LEU A 154 14.55 -22.10 -13.07
CA LEU A 154 13.48 -21.86 -12.10
C LEU A 154 13.92 -22.16 -10.66
N ILE A 155 14.69 -23.23 -10.43
CA ILE A 155 15.26 -23.56 -9.11
C ILE A 155 16.19 -22.43 -8.66
N SER A 156 17.19 -22.08 -9.47
CA SER A 156 18.17 -21.05 -9.14
C SER A 156 17.51 -19.69 -8.92
N THR A 157 16.52 -19.34 -9.75
CA THR A 157 15.82 -18.05 -9.62
C THR A 157 14.90 -18.02 -8.41
N ASN A 158 14.20 -19.11 -8.07
CA ASN A 158 13.39 -19.16 -6.85
C ASN A 158 14.26 -19.05 -5.59
N LEU A 159 15.41 -19.74 -5.54
CA LEU A 159 16.37 -19.60 -4.45
C LEU A 159 16.95 -18.19 -4.38
N PHE A 160 17.31 -17.61 -5.53
CA PHE A 160 17.77 -16.23 -5.60
C PHE A 160 16.69 -15.27 -5.08
N LEU A 161 15.43 -15.41 -5.52
CA LEU A 161 14.31 -14.60 -5.03
C LEU A 161 14.10 -14.76 -3.53
N ALA A 162 14.25 -15.97 -2.97
CA ALA A 162 14.15 -16.20 -1.54
C ALA A 162 15.27 -15.50 -0.76
N VAL A 163 16.53 -15.68 -1.19
CA VAL A 163 17.70 -15.05 -0.54
C VAL A 163 17.65 -13.53 -0.67
N PHE A 164 17.36 -13.03 -1.87
CA PHE A 164 17.27 -11.60 -2.15
C PHE A 164 16.16 -10.96 -1.31
N ASN A 165 14.97 -11.56 -1.27
CA ASN A 165 13.89 -11.03 -0.44
C ASN A 165 14.19 -11.12 1.05
N LEU A 166 15.06 -12.02 1.53
CA LEU A 166 15.47 -12.08 2.93
C LEU A 166 16.58 -11.09 3.31
N LEU A 167 17.10 -10.31 2.37
CA LEU A 167 18.07 -9.25 2.68
C LEU A 167 17.45 -8.22 3.65
N PRO A 168 18.18 -7.77 4.69
CA PRO A 168 17.67 -6.89 5.74
C PRO A 168 17.54 -5.44 5.27
N ALA A 169 16.73 -5.19 4.25
CA ALA A 169 16.57 -3.89 3.63
C ALA A 169 15.16 -3.72 3.06
N PHE A 170 14.54 -2.57 3.28
CA PHE A 170 13.30 -2.22 2.58
C PHE A 170 13.56 -1.88 1.12
N PRO A 171 12.61 -2.12 0.20
CA PRO A 171 11.24 -2.60 0.41
C PRO A 171 11.10 -4.14 0.48
N LEU A 172 12.21 -4.88 0.58
CA LEU A 172 12.22 -6.35 0.60
C LEU A 172 11.63 -6.91 1.90
N ASP A 173 11.21 -8.16 1.85
CA ASP A 173 10.65 -8.88 3.01
C ASP A 173 11.60 -8.89 4.21
N GLY A 174 12.90 -9.03 3.99
CA GLY A 174 13.91 -9.10 5.03
C GLY A 174 14.01 -7.80 5.82
N GLY A 175 13.69 -6.65 5.22
CA GLY A 175 13.52 -5.38 5.93
C GLY A 175 12.35 -5.42 6.92
N ARG A 176 11.20 -5.99 6.51
CA ARG A 176 10.04 -6.22 7.38
C ARG A 176 10.33 -7.26 8.45
N LEU A 177 11.05 -8.33 8.11
CA LEU A 177 11.48 -9.36 9.04
C LEU A 177 12.39 -8.79 10.13
N LEU A 178 13.42 -8.02 9.73
CA LEU A 178 14.31 -7.34 10.67
C LEU A 178 13.51 -6.37 11.55
N ARG A 179 12.64 -5.55 10.96
CA ARG A 179 11.77 -4.64 11.72
C ARG A 179 10.91 -5.39 12.74
N ALA A 180 10.28 -6.49 12.36
CA ALA A 180 9.45 -7.28 13.25
C ALA A 180 10.25 -7.93 14.38
N LEU A 181 11.47 -8.42 14.12
CA LEU A 181 12.37 -8.93 15.15
C LEU A 181 12.77 -7.83 16.14
N LEU A 182 13.12 -6.65 15.63
CA LEU A 182 13.48 -5.50 16.45
C LEU A 182 12.29 -5.00 17.29
N ALA A 183 11.06 -5.11 16.79
CA ALA A 183 9.84 -4.69 17.48
C ALA A 183 9.52 -5.49 18.76
N TYR A 184 10.23 -6.60 19.04
CA TYR A 184 10.15 -7.27 20.34
C TYR A 184 10.85 -6.50 21.46
N VAL A 185 11.88 -5.72 21.14
CA VAL A 185 12.73 -5.03 22.12
C VAL A 185 12.56 -3.51 22.09
N GLN A 186 11.96 -2.96 21.04
CA GLN A 186 11.76 -1.52 20.90
C GLN A 186 10.40 -1.18 20.26
N PRO A 187 9.88 0.04 20.45
CA PRO A 187 8.66 0.51 19.80
C PRO A 187 8.71 0.38 18.27
N TYR A 188 7.58 0.05 17.67
CA TYR A 188 7.45 -0.19 16.22
C TYR A 188 8.06 0.90 15.33
N PRO A 189 7.86 2.22 15.58
CA PRO A 189 8.50 3.26 14.76
C PRO A 189 10.03 3.27 14.86
N GLN A 190 10.58 2.98 16.04
CA GLN A 190 12.04 2.91 16.24
C GLN A 190 12.63 1.68 15.54
N ALA A 191 11.91 0.55 15.60
CA ALA A 191 12.28 -0.66 14.87
C ALA A 191 12.32 -0.41 13.35
N THR A 192 11.36 0.36 12.80
CA THR A 192 11.38 0.78 11.40
C THR A 192 12.59 1.65 11.08
N GLN A 193 12.88 2.65 11.91
CA GLN A 193 14.03 3.55 11.71
C GLN A 193 15.34 2.75 11.63
N MET A 194 15.55 1.80 12.55
CA MET A 194 16.74 0.95 12.56
C MET A 194 16.82 0.05 11.32
N ALA A 195 15.71 -0.62 10.95
CA ALA A 195 15.68 -1.47 9.76
C ALA A 195 15.94 -0.68 8.46
N VAL A 196 15.42 0.54 8.35
CA VAL A 196 15.69 1.45 7.23
C VAL A 196 17.15 1.93 7.24
N ALA A 197 17.74 2.21 8.40
CA ALA A 197 19.15 2.58 8.51
C ALA A 197 20.07 1.45 8.04
N VAL A 198 19.80 0.20 8.46
CA VAL A 198 20.52 -1.00 7.98
C VAL A 198 20.37 -1.16 6.47
N GLY A 199 19.15 -1.00 5.94
CA GLY A 199 18.91 -1.06 4.49
C GLY A 199 19.64 0.03 3.70
N ARG A 200 19.70 1.26 4.22
CA ARG A 200 20.45 2.36 3.61
C ARG A 200 21.96 2.09 3.59
N LEU A 201 22.51 1.54 4.68
CA LEU A 201 23.91 1.13 4.71
C LEU A 201 24.18 0.07 3.63
N LEU A 202 23.33 -0.95 3.53
CA LEU A 202 23.43 -1.97 2.50
C LEU A 202 23.33 -1.38 1.08
N ALA A 203 22.40 -0.46 0.85
CA ALA A 203 22.26 0.23 -0.44
C ALA A 203 23.54 0.99 -0.82
N VAL A 204 24.17 1.71 0.11
CA VAL A 204 25.44 2.40 -0.13
C VAL A 204 26.54 1.40 -0.49
N LEU A 205 26.66 0.28 0.24
CA LEU A 205 27.65 -0.76 -0.06
C LEU A 205 27.43 -1.37 -1.46
N ILE A 206 26.18 -1.67 -1.82
CA ILE A 206 25.81 -2.18 -3.15
C ILE A 206 26.14 -1.14 -4.24
N ALA A 207 25.85 0.14 -4.01
CA ALA A 207 26.16 1.20 -4.97
C ALA A 207 27.67 1.36 -5.17
N VAL A 208 28.45 1.41 -4.09
CA VAL A 208 29.91 1.52 -4.15
C VAL A 208 30.49 0.33 -4.92
N PHE A 209 30.06 -0.89 -4.59
CA PHE A 209 30.47 -2.09 -5.31
C PHE A 209 30.08 -2.03 -6.80
N GLY A 210 28.85 -1.62 -7.11
CA GLY A 210 28.37 -1.44 -8.48
C GLY A 210 29.17 -0.43 -9.30
N ILE A 211 29.67 0.64 -8.68
CA ILE A 211 30.56 1.62 -9.32
C ILE A 211 31.90 0.96 -9.66
N PHE A 212 32.52 0.26 -8.71
CA PHE A 212 33.82 -0.39 -8.93
C PHE A 212 33.77 -1.52 -9.97
N THR A 213 32.66 -2.24 -10.08
CA THR A 213 32.50 -3.32 -11.07
C THR A 213 31.86 -2.84 -12.38
N GLY A 214 31.45 -1.58 -12.49
CA GLY A 214 30.70 -1.06 -13.65
C GLY A 214 29.29 -1.66 -13.80
N ALA A 215 28.75 -2.31 -12.76
CA ALA A 215 27.46 -2.99 -12.80
C ALA A 215 26.33 -1.99 -12.55
N ILE A 216 25.88 -1.31 -13.61
CA ILE A 216 24.80 -0.29 -13.56
C ILE A 216 23.52 -0.83 -12.90
N GLY A 217 23.21 -2.12 -13.07
CA GLY A 217 22.06 -2.76 -12.44
C GLY A 217 22.08 -2.71 -10.90
N LEU A 218 23.26 -2.80 -10.29
CA LEU A 218 23.40 -2.70 -8.83
C LEU A 218 23.13 -1.28 -8.33
N LEU A 219 23.46 -0.25 -9.11
CA LEU A 219 23.12 1.14 -8.78
C LEU A 219 21.60 1.33 -8.77
N LEU A 220 20.89 0.73 -9.72
CA LEU A 220 19.44 0.78 -9.78
C LEU A 220 18.81 0.07 -8.56
N ILE A 221 19.32 -1.10 -8.19
CA ILE A 221 18.88 -1.82 -6.98
C ILE A 221 19.12 -0.96 -5.73
N ALA A 222 20.32 -0.40 -5.57
CA ALA A 222 20.65 0.48 -4.44
C ALA A 222 19.72 1.69 -4.34
N PHE A 223 19.40 2.31 -5.48
CA PHE A 223 18.44 3.42 -5.55
C PHE A 223 17.04 3.00 -5.05
N PHE A 224 16.51 1.87 -5.54
CA PHE A 224 15.20 1.38 -5.11
C PHE A 224 15.17 0.99 -3.63
N VAL A 225 16.24 0.40 -3.09
CA VAL A 225 16.36 0.10 -1.66
C VAL A 225 16.33 1.39 -0.83
N TYR A 226 17.08 2.42 -1.24
CA TYR A 226 17.13 3.69 -0.53
C TYR A 226 15.78 4.42 -0.53
N VAL A 227 15.14 4.53 -1.70
CA VAL A 227 13.83 5.18 -1.86
C VAL A 227 12.74 4.38 -1.14
N GLY A 228 12.71 3.06 -1.32
CA GLY A 228 11.71 2.19 -0.69
C GLY A 228 11.78 2.22 0.83
N GLY A 229 12.98 2.19 1.42
CA GLY A 229 13.14 2.35 2.86
C GLY A 229 12.73 3.74 3.38
N SER A 230 12.97 4.79 2.61
CA SER A 230 12.56 6.14 2.99
C SER A 230 11.03 6.28 2.97
N ALA A 231 10.38 5.74 1.93
CA ALA A 231 8.92 5.72 1.81
C ALA A 231 8.25 4.91 2.94
N GLU A 232 8.81 3.76 3.32
CA GLU A 232 8.30 2.97 4.45
C GLU A 232 8.42 3.73 5.77
N LEU A 233 9.55 4.40 6.01
CA LEU A 233 9.75 5.18 7.23
C LEU A 233 8.74 6.32 7.35
N GLU A 234 8.54 7.06 6.27
CA GLU A 234 7.57 8.17 6.20
C GLU A 234 6.13 7.68 6.42
N ALA A 235 5.75 6.54 5.83
CA ALA A 235 4.44 5.94 6.03
C ALA A 235 4.20 5.55 7.50
N VAL A 236 5.20 4.95 8.15
CA VAL A 236 5.11 4.54 9.55
C VAL A 236 5.12 5.75 10.50
N SER A 237 5.98 6.74 10.27
CA SER A 237 6.03 7.95 11.11
C SER A 237 4.72 8.73 11.02
N SER A 238 4.17 8.90 9.82
CA SER A 238 2.88 9.56 9.60
C SER A 238 1.76 8.86 10.36
N ARG A 239 1.68 7.53 10.24
CA ARG A 239 0.71 6.73 10.98
C ARG A 239 0.89 6.83 12.49
N ALA A 240 2.15 6.84 12.98
CA ALA A 240 2.44 6.92 14.40
C ALA A 240 2.02 8.26 15.02
N VAL A 241 2.14 9.37 14.29
CA VAL A 241 1.64 10.68 14.71
C VAL A 241 0.11 10.66 14.77
N LEU A 242 -0.56 10.19 13.72
CA LEU A 242 -2.02 10.17 13.66
C LEU A 242 -2.66 9.26 14.73
N ARG A 243 -1.99 8.18 15.16
CA ARG A 243 -2.47 7.32 16.25
C ARG A 243 -2.55 8.01 17.62
N ARG A 244 -1.91 9.18 17.79
CA ARG A 244 -1.92 9.92 19.06
C ARG A 244 -3.16 10.80 19.25
N PHE A 245 -3.89 11.06 18.18
CA PHE A 245 -5.04 11.96 18.16
C PHE A 245 -6.32 11.19 17.88
N ARG A 246 -7.42 11.65 18.45
CA ARG A 246 -8.76 11.10 18.24
C ARG A 246 -9.52 11.87 17.17
N ALA A 247 -10.53 11.24 16.58
CA ALA A 247 -11.45 11.89 15.65
C ALA A 247 -12.13 13.12 16.29
N SER A 248 -12.38 13.11 17.60
CA SER A 248 -12.86 14.29 18.33
C SER A 248 -11.93 15.49 18.24
N ASP A 249 -10.61 15.28 18.18
CA ASP A 249 -9.61 16.34 18.22
C ASP A 249 -9.48 17.09 16.88
N ALA A 250 -9.88 16.42 15.79
CA ALA A 250 -9.91 16.98 14.43
C ALA A 250 -11.33 17.36 13.98
N LEU A 251 -12.31 17.35 14.88
CA LEU A 251 -13.69 17.67 14.54
C LEU A 251 -13.88 19.19 14.40
N THR A 252 -14.35 19.63 13.23
CA THR A 252 -14.73 21.02 13.02
C THR A 252 -16.12 21.28 13.64
N HIS A 253 -16.15 21.68 14.91
CA HIS A 253 -17.40 21.88 15.68
C HIS A 253 -18.34 22.95 15.11
N ASN A 254 -17.80 23.99 14.46
CA ASN A 254 -18.56 25.12 13.91
C ASN A 254 -18.59 25.13 12.38
N ALA A 255 -18.54 23.94 11.76
CA ALA A 255 -18.61 23.84 10.32
C ALA A 255 -19.95 24.41 9.82
N ALA A 256 -19.91 25.28 8.81
CA ALA A 256 -21.12 25.76 8.16
C ALA A 256 -21.87 24.54 7.58
N THR A 257 -23.17 24.47 7.85
CA THR A 257 -24.05 23.41 7.35
C THR A 257 -24.89 23.95 6.20
N LEU A 258 -25.19 23.08 5.25
CA LEU A 258 -26.09 23.37 4.14
C LEU A 258 -27.36 22.53 4.28
N TYR A 259 -28.48 23.00 3.73
CA TYR A 259 -29.74 22.26 3.73
C TYR A 259 -30.06 21.68 2.35
N THR A 260 -30.78 20.55 2.31
CA THR A 260 -31.15 19.88 1.05
C THR A 260 -31.90 20.77 0.06
N SER A 261 -32.67 21.74 0.56
CA SER A 261 -33.47 22.68 -0.24
C SER A 261 -32.68 23.88 -0.74
N GLU A 262 -31.49 24.14 -0.21
CA GLU A 262 -30.66 25.26 -0.64
C GLU A 262 -30.07 25.01 -2.03
N ARG A 263 -29.69 26.11 -2.68
CA ARG A 263 -29.10 26.14 -4.03
C ARG A 263 -27.57 26.13 -3.95
N LEU A 264 -26.91 25.68 -5.03
CA LEU A 264 -25.45 25.69 -5.12
C LEU A 264 -24.85 27.09 -4.95
N GLU A 265 -25.59 28.15 -5.32
CA GLU A 265 -25.19 29.54 -5.05
C GLU A 265 -24.88 29.80 -3.57
N ARG A 266 -25.61 29.18 -2.64
CA ARG A 266 -25.34 29.36 -1.22
C ARG A 266 -23.96 28.80 -0.85
N ALA A 267 -23.59 27.66 -1.42
CA ALA A 267 -22.29 27.05 -1.21
C ALA A 267 -21.15 27.88 -1.80
N THR A 268 -21.34 28.52 -2.96
CA THR A 268 -20.31 29.41 -3.54
C THR A 268 -20.07 30.64 -2.68
N GLN A 269 -21.13 31.22 -2.11
CA GLN A 269 -21.01 32.34 -1.15
C GLN A 269 -20.25 31.94 0.12
N LEU A 270 -20.46 30.72 0.63
CA LEU A 270 -19.73 30.23 1.81
C LEU A 270 -18.23 30.03 1.51
N ILE A 271 -17.87 29.54 0.33
CA ILE A 271 -16.46 29.35 -0.05
C ILE A 271 -15.72 30.69 -0.18
N MET A 272 -16.41 31.77 -0.59
CA MET A 272 -15.78 33.09 -0.67
C MET A 272 -15.53 33.70 0.72
N ASN A 273 -16.27 33.27 1.74
CA ASN A 273 -16.27 33.87 3.07
C ASN A 273 -15.73 32.94 4.17
N SER A 274 -15.34 31.72 3.83
CA SER A 274 -14.81 30.73 4.77
C SER A 274 -13.71 29.90 4.12
N TYR A 275 -12.83 29.36 4.95
CA TYR A 275 -11.79 28.41 4.51
C TYR A 275 -12.33 26.98 4.34
N GLN A 276 -13.61 26.74 4.62
CA GLN A 276 -14.22 25.43 4.55
C GLN A 276 -14.47 25.03 3.09
N THR A 277 -13.97 23.86 2.71
CA THR A 277 -14.03 23.33 1.33
C THR A 277 -15.15 22.32 1.13
N ASP A 278 -15.52 21.58 2.18
CA ASP A 278 -16.56 20.55 2.15
C ASP A 278 -17.62 20.81 3.24
N TYR A 279 -18.90 20.66 2.89
CA TYR A 279 -20.01 21.08 3.73
C TYR A 279 -20.94 19.91 4.09
N PRO A 280 -21.20 19.65 5.39
CA PRO A 280 -22.23 18.71 5.78
C PRO A 280 -23.61 19.21 5.38
N VAL A 281 -24.41 18.32 4.78
CA VAL A 281 -25.76 18.62 4.32
C VAL A 281 -26.78 17.97 5.25
N ARG A 282 -27.76 18.76 5.68
CA ARG A 282 -28.86 18.35 6.57
C ARG A 282 -30.21 18.44 5.87
N ASP A 283 -31.16 17.59 6.29
CA ASP A 283 -32.56 17.74 5.90
C ASP A 283 -33.25 18.85 6.71
N LEU A 284 -34.51 19.14 6.37
CA LEU A 284 -35.33 20.12 7.11
C LEU A 284 -35.61 19.73 8.57
N ALA A 285 -35.44 18.46 8.93
CA ALA A 285 -35.52 17.97 10.30
C ALA A 285 -34.18 18.03 11.05
N GLY A 286 -33.14 18.61 10.44
CA GLY A 286 -31.80 18.75 11.02
C GLY A 286 -30.95 17.48 10.96
N ARG A 287 -31.41 16.41 10.31
CA ARG A 287 -30.67 15.14 10.21
C ARG A 287 -29.62 15.22 9.12
N PHE A 288 -28.45 14.64 9.37
CA PHE A 288 -27.39 14.55 8.38
C PHE A 288 -27.76 13.60 7.23
N VAL A 289 -27.74 14.09 6.00
CA VAL A 289 -28.16 13.34 4.80
C VAL A 289 -27.09 13.24 3.72
N GLY A 290 -26.00 14.00 3.82
CA GLY A 290 -24.90 13.92 2.87
C GLY A 290 -23.82 14.96 3.09
N VAL A 291 -22.90 15.06 2.15
CA VAL A 291 -21.84 16.08 2.12
C VAL A 291 -21.73 16.65 0.72
N LEU A 292 -21.68 17.97 0.62
CA LEU A 292 -21.34 18.66 -0.62
C LEU A 292 -19.84 18.88 -0.63
N THR A 293 -19.13 18.13 -1.47
CA THR A 293 -17.68 18.27 -1.61
C THR A 293 -17.31 19.29 -2.68
N ARG A 294 -16.13 19.90 -2.58
CA ARG A 294 -15.64 20.88 -3.57
C ARG A 294 -15.68 20.36 -5.02
N PRO A 295 -15.22 19.12 -5.35
CA PRO A 295 -15.32 18.61 -6.71
C PRO A 295 -16.77 18.50 -7.19
N ARG A 296 -17.69 18.02 -6.33
CA ARG A 296 -19.11 17.90 -6.65
C ARG A 296 -19.78 19.26 -6.87
N LEU A 297 -19.42 20.27 -6.09
CA LEU A 297 -19.89 21.62 -6.31
C LEU A 297 -19.44 22.15 -7.68
N ILE A 298 -18.16 21.98 -8.05
CA ILE A 298 -17.62 22.43 -9.34
C ILE A 298 -18.34 21.71 -10.49
N ASP A 299 -18.49 20.39 -10.41
CA ASP A 299 -19.17 19.60 -11.43
C ASP A 299 -20.66 19.98 -11.54
N GLY A 300 -21.33 20.17 -10.39
CA GLY A 300 -22.72 20.61 -10.33
C GLY A 300 -22.93 21.99 -10.94
N LEU A 301 -22.05 22.96 -10.65
CA LEU A 301 -22.11 24.31 -11.23
C LEU A 301 -21.90 24.28 -12.74
N ARG A 302 -21.00 23.43 -13.25
CA ARG A 302 -20.75 23.28 -14.69
C ARG A 302 -21.92 22.62 -15.42
N GLN A 303 -22.58 21.64 -14.80
CA GLN A 303 -23.60 20.83 -15.44
C GLN A 303 -25.02 21.40 -15.30
N PHE A 304 -25.35 21.95 -14.13
CA PHE A 304 -26.72 22.35 -13.77
C PHE A 304 -26.85 23.84 -13.41
N GLY A 305 -25.73 24.56 -13.27
CA GLY A 305 -25.70 25.97 -12.91
C GLY A 305 -25.91 26.23 -11.41
N PRO A 306 -25.88 27.51 -10.98
CA PRO A 306 -25.94 27.90 -9.56
C PRO A 306 -27.31 27.67 -8.91
N GLU A 307 -28.37 27.58 -9.70
CA GLU A 307 -29.76 27.40 -9.25
C GLU A 307 -30.10 25.95 -8.86
N ALA A 308 -29.22 24.99 -9.19
CA ALA A 308 -29.42 23.59 -8.86
C ALA A 308 -29.47 23.40 -7.34
N ARG A 309 -30.28 22.44 -6.88
CA ARG A 309 -30.40 22.15 -5.45
C ARG A 309 -29.25 21.28 -4.99
N ILE A 310 -28.83 21.48 -3.75
CA ILE A 310 -27.73 20.73 -3.14
C ILE A 310 -28.01 19.23 -3.11
N VAL A 311 -29.25 18.83 -2.83
CA VAL A 311 -29.66 17.41 -2.78
C VAL A 311 -29.38 16.65 -4.08
N ASP A 312 -29.42 17.35 -5.23
CA ASP A 312 -29.27 16.74 -6.56
C ASP A 312 -27.79 16.48 -6.90
N VAL A 313 -26.85 17.07 -6.15
CA VAL A 313 -25.40 17.06 -6.45
C VAL A 313 -24.56 16.47 -5.32
N MET A 314 -25.02 16.57 -4.07
CA MET A 314 -24.31 16.12 -2.88
C MET A 314 -23.96 14.63 -2.93
N VAL A 315 -22.94 14.23 -2.16
CA VAL A 315 -22.67 12.82 -1.89
C VAL A 315 -23.64 12.35 -0.80
N PRO A 316 -24.50 11.35 -1.05
CA PRO A 316 -25.45 10.87 -0.05
C PRO A 316 -24.74 10.23 1.15
N ALA A 317 -25.31 10.37 2.35
CA ALA A 317 -24.75 9.82 3.58
C ALA A 317 -24.56 8.28 3.55
N ALA A 318 -25.31 7.56 2.71
CA ALA A 318 -25.14 6.13 2.51
C ALA A 318 -23.77 5.76 1.90
N ASN A 319 -23.18 6.67 1.12
CA ASN A 319 -21.88 6.48 0.46
C ASN A 319 -20.72 7.07 1.27
N ILE A 320 -21.00 7.65 2.44
CA ILE A 320 -19.99 8.28 3.28
C ILE A 320 -19.62 7.32 4.42
N PRO A 321 -18.33 6.97 4.57
CA PRO A 321 -17.88 6.17 5.70
C PRO A 321 -18.13 6.89 7.02
N ARG A 322 -18.47 6.13 8.07
CA ARG A 322 -18.70 6.66 9.42
C ARG A 322 -17.63 6.19 10.41
N CYS A 323 -17.25 7.02 11.37
CA CYS A 323 -16.40 6.63 12.51
C CYS A 323 -16.97 7.15 13.84
N THR A 324 -16.45 6.60 14.94
CA THR A 324 -16.79 7.07 16.29
C THR A 324 -15.84 8.18 16.73
N PRO A 325 -16.23 9.06 17.67
CA PRO A 325 -15.36 10.14 18.16
C PRO A 325 -14.04 9.64 18.77
N ASP A 326 -14.05 8.44 19.37
CA ASP A 326 -12.89 7.81 20.00
C ASP A 326 -11.96 7.08 19.02
N SER A 327 -12.32 7.00 17.73
CA SER A 327 -11.46 6.39 16.73
C SER A 327 -10.18 7.20 16.56
N ASP A 328 -9.03 6.53 16.50
CA ASP A 328 -7.76 7.21 16.21
C ASP A 328 -7.74 7.76 14.78
N LEU A 329 -7.05 8.89 14.55
CA LEU A 329 -7.02 9.52 13.21
C LEU A 329 -6.36 8.64 12.15
N ALA A 330 -5.48 7.71 12.54
CA ALA A 330 -4.86 6.77 11.61
C ALA A 330 -5.92 5.83 10.98
N SER A 331 -6.84 5.32 11.78
CA SER A 331 -7.95 4.46 11.34
C SER A 331 -8.96 5.23 10.47
N VAL A 332 -9.18 6.51 10.79
CA VAL A 332 -10.02 7.41 9.96
C VAL A 332 -9.37 7.61 8.59
N TRP A 333 -8.08 7.94 8.56
CA TRP A 333 -7.32 8.08 7.31
C TRP A 333 -7.29 6.80 6.47
N GLU A 334 -7.09 5.64 7.10
CA GLU A 334 -7.16 4.34 6.41
C GLU A 334 -8.53 4.10 5.80
N LYS A 335 -9.61 4.44 6.52
CA LYS A 335 -10.98 4.30 6.02
C LYS A 335 -11.24 5.21 4.82
N MET A 336 -10.68 6.41 4.81
CA MET A 336 -10.75 7.35 3.68
C MET A 336 -10.04 6.79 2.45
N SER A 337 -8.77 6.41 2.61
CA SER A 337 -7.96 5.82 1.54
C SER A 337 -8.61 4.55 0.97
N SER A 338 -9.12 3.70 1.86
CA SER A 338 -9.82 2.45 1.57
C SER A 338 -11.09 2.59 0.75
N THR A 339 -11.88 3.63 1.02
CA THR A 339 -13.16 3.86 0.34
C THR A 339 -13.03 4.80 -0.85
N GLY A 340 -11.86 5.41 -1.05
CA GLY A 340 -11.67 6.52 -1.99
C GLY A 340 -12.46 7.78 -1.58
N SER A 341 -13.01 7.82 -0.37
CA SER A 341 -13.74 8.97 0.15
C SER A 341 -12.76 9.99 0.72
N ARG A 342 -12.97 11.27 0.38
CA ARG A 342 -12.24 12.39 0.98
C ARG A 342 -12.87 12.89 2.28
N VAL A 343 -13.99 12.30 2.69
CA VAL A 343 -14.74 12.72 3.89
C VAL A 343 -15.20 11.50 4.69
N VAL A 344 -15.14 11.61 6.02
CA VAL A 344 -15.72 10.66 6.98
C VAL A 344 -16.68 11.41 7.88
N ALA A 345 -17.86 10.83 8.12
CA ALA A 345 -18.80 11.36 9.09
C ALA A 345 -18.48 10.83 10.49
N VAL A 346 -18.31 11.73 11.46
CA VAL A 346 -18.13 11.36 12.87
C VAL A 346 -19.50 11.30 13.52
N ALA A 347 -19.87 10.11 14.01
CA ALA A 347 -21.19 9.85 14.56
C ALA A 347 -21.10 9.09 15.88
N THR A 348 -21.97 9.46 16.82
CA THR A 348 -22.35 8.60 17.95
C THR A 348 -23.53 7.72 17.55
N GLN A 349 -24.00 6.83 18.43
CA GLN A 349 -25.09 5.89 18.13
C GLN A 349 -26.37 6.61 17.66
N ASP A 350 -26.63 7.82 18.17
CA ASP A 350 -27.89 8.53 17.94
C ASP A 350 -27.77 9.74 16.99
N GLN A 351 -26.56 10.28 16.76
CA GLN A 351 -26.41 11.51 15.95
C GLN A 351 -25.05 11.63 15.24
N VAL A 352 -25.06 12.33 14.11
CA VAL A 352 -23.83 12.76 13.42
C VAL A 352 -23.37 14.08 14.02
N LEU A 353 -22.18 14.06 14.64
CA LEU A 353 -21.57 15.22 15.28
C LEU A 353 -20.97 16.17 14.26
N GLY A 354 -20.36 15.63 13.19
CA GLY A 354 -19.73 16.42 12.14
C GLY A 354 -19.05 15.56 11.09
N ILE A 355 -18.14 16.18 10.34
CA ILE A 355 -17.35 15.51 9.32
C ILE A 355 -15.86 15.82 9.53
N ILE A 356 -15.00 14.90 9.09
CA ILE A 356 -13.56 15.08 8.98
C ILE A 356 -13.20 14.90 7.51
N THR A 357 -12.45 15.85 6.97
CA THR A 357 -11.95 15.84 5.59
C THR A 357 -10.50 15.37 5.52
N SER A 358 -10.02 15.07 4.31
CA SER A 358 -8.61 14.73 4.09
C SER A 358 -7.67 15.89 4.45
N ASP A 359 -8.18 17.10 4.31
CA ASP A 359 -7.42 18.32 4.47
C ASP A 359 -7.26 18.60 5.98
N ASP A 360 -8.29 18.37 6.80
CA ASP A 360 -8.22 18.45 8.27
C ASP A 360 -7.16 17.50 8.85
N ILE A 361 -7.12 16.24 8.37
CA ILE A 361 -6.11 15.27 8.84
C ILE A 361 -4.71 15.68 8.40
N SER A 362 -4.58 16.22 7.19
CA SER A 362 -3.28 16.71 6.66
C SER A 362 -2.76 17.89 7.46
N GLU A 363 -3.65 18.81 7.87
CA GLU A 363 -3.31 19.95 8.71
C GLU A 363 -2.86 19.51 10.11
N VAL A 364 -3.61 18.59 10.75
CA VAL A 364 -3.21 17.99 12.03
C VAL A 364 -1.83 17.33 11.91
N PHE A 365 -1.58 16.59 10.84
CA PHE A 365 -0.28 15.95 10.61
C PHE A 365 0.86 16.98 10.48
N GLN A 366 0.69 18.03 9.68
CA GLN A 366 1.73 19.05 9.45
C GLN A 366 2.04 19.85 10.72
N VAL A 367 1.00 20.32 11.42
CA VAL A 367 1.15 21.19 12.59
C VAL A 367 1.62 20.40 13.81
N MET A 368 0.98 19.26 14.09
CA MET A 368 1.30 18.46 15.28
C MET A 368 2.55 17.61 15.08
N GLY A 369 2.86 17.20 13.84
CA GLY A 369 4.11 16.55 13.48
C GLY A 369 5.31 17.44 13.79
N ALA A 370 5.27 18.71 13.38
CA ALA A 370 6.33 19.68 13.67
C ALA A 370 6.52 19.93 15.19
N ALA A 371 5.43 19.99 15.96
CA ALA A 371 5.50 20.15 17.41
C ALA A 371 6.17 18.96 18.10
N LEU A 372 5.90 17.74 17.63
CA LEU A 372 6.47 16.50 18.14
C LEU A 372 7.96 16.34 17.79
N GLU A 373 8.36 16.75 16.58
CA GLU A 373 9.77 16.77 16.16
C GLU A 373 10.63 17.73 17.00
N ALA A 374 10.05 18.84 17.45
CA ALA A 374 10.70 19.79 18.35
C ALA A 374 10.83 19.28 19.81
N GLY A 375 10.44 18.03 20.10
CA GLY A 375 10.47 17.45 21.45
C GLY A 375 9.47 18.08 22.42
N ARG A 376 8.49 18.84 21.92
CA ARG A 376 7.47 19.49 22.73
C ARG A 376 6.26 18.57 22.85
N GLN A 377 5.64 18.53 24.03
CA GLN A 377 4.33 17.91 24.15
C GLN A 377 3.36 18.70 23.26
N PRO A 378 2.59 18.01 22.40
CA PRO A 378 1.55 18.68 21.63
C PRO A 378 0.57 19.32 22.63
N PRO A 379 0.07 20.53 22.36
CA PRO A 379 -0.95 21.14 23.20
C PRO A 379 -2.11 20.14 23.33
N THR A 380 -2.49 19.83 24.57
CA THR A 380 -3.67 19.00 24.83
C THR A 380 -4.88 19.70 24.19
N PRO A 381 -5.71 18.98 23.41
CA PRO A 381 -6.93 19.55 22.90
C PRO A 381 -7.74 20.11 24.08
N PRO A 382 -8.38 21.28 23.92
CA PRO A 382 -9.15 21.88 25.00
C PRO A 382 -10.16 20.84 25.48
N ALA A 383 -10.12 20.52 26.78
CA ALA A 383 -11.09 19.62 27.38
C ALA A 383 -12.48 20.13 26.99
N ASN A 384 -13.26 19.25 26.37
CA ASN A 384 -14.62 19.51 25.91
C ASN A 384 -15.34 20.26 27.03
N ARG A 385 -15.52 21.58 26.88
CA ARG A 385 -16.25 22.38 27.86
C ARG A 385 -17.69 21.93 27.69
N SER A 386 -18.06 20.90 28.44
CA SER A 386 -19.45 20.57 28.71
C SER A 386 -20.13 21.88 29.08
N GLU A 387 -21.12 22.25 28.28
CA GLU A 387 -22.04 23.35 28.52
C GLU A 387 -22.56 23.25 29.96
N THR A 388 -21.95 24.00 30.89
CA THR A 388 -22.46 24.15 32.26
C THR A 388 -22.09 25.50 32.86
N GLN A 389 -21.73 26.49 32.03
CA GLN A 389 -21.45 27.87 32.47
C GLN A 389 -22.33 28.93 31.79
N GLU A 390 -23.56 28.57 31.42
CA GLU A 390 -24.62 29.54 31.13
C GLU A 390 -25.83 29.30 32.04
N MET A 391 -25.66 29.37 33.37
CA MET A 391 -26.77 29.59 34.32
C MET A 391 -26.29 30.03 35.72
N GLN A 392 -25.24 30.86 35.80
CA GLN A 392 -24.90 31.58 37.03
C GLN A 392 -24.43 32.99 36.67
N GLY A 393 -25.38 33.88 36.39
CA GLY A 393 -25.07 35.26 36.05
C GLY A 393 -26.30 36.14 35.79
N TYR A 394 -27.44 35.82 36.40
CA TYR A 394 -28.57 36.74 36.57
C TYR A 394 -29.40 36.25 37.75
N ALA A 395 -29.02 36.68 38.96
CA ALA A 395 -29.87 36.78 40.14
C ALA A 395 -29.25 37.81 41.08
#